data_AF-B4X311-F1
#
_entry.id   AF-B4X311-F1
#
_cell.length_a   1.000
_cell.length_b   1.000
_cell.length_c   1.000
_cell.angle_alpha   90.00
_cell.angle_beta   90.00
_cell.angle_gamma   90.00
#
_symmetry.space_group_name_H-M   'P 1'
#
loop_
_entity.id
_entity.type
_entity.pdbx_description
1 polymer ?
#
loop_
_entity_poly.entity_id
_entity_poly.type
_entity_poly.pdbx_seq_one_letter_code
_entity_poly.pdbx_strand_id
1 'polypeptide(L)'
;MSERVAFSILGHGFDLPESKIRTNSIWQEFGHVSSKWESRVNDEFFSLFKNLDEVYTGLDGLAASVAEDAINKALSFLTGAGVYEINENVFFSDYMAKYVSWDDDVLPLVNQFEAIVAETQELDAYRTARRQNRRQWVGFGDQAVYTADARNLNSNIAHGVFNMLAKGVTALENMARKDEIYSATSTREVISRSAYNLVEAAYLATVDAMRAAASIDVYAYTEAEKSKVSAIIDNITKSRVPDSDLVPALVRCLEAYPYDDRVFKVIIDKVGISDPGVISVCEFFGFRGLQEHRRKLFEVWCSGLAATSVRDIEAQVPQINSYAESIDYEIDTDALVSEVASILNIHNLERASDQSNDSGNGVKVSASHAGPVGGSVDLAVATQGFKSIPDKKFYVAPDLPDKKINNFSSKAKSSIEIDKVIFYFDETVFGKGDDGVVVTDQHLYARIPLESEECIPLNQIESVRPGGFLGMKICLSLTDGRDVSIKLTQSKSGSKLLRQAIEQLIELV
;
A
#
# COMPACT_ATOMS: atom_id res chain seq x y z
N MET A 1 25.41 19.35 34.27
CA MET A 1 25.31 20.10 33.00
C MET A 1 24.11 19.50 32.30
N SER A 2 23.06 20.27 31.99
CA SER A 2 21.90 19.70 31.29
C SER A 2 22.30 19.35 29.87
N GLU A 3 21.83 18.22 29.38
CA GLU A 3 22.04 17.82 27.99
C GLU A 3 21.24 18.78 27.09
N ARG A 4 21.88 19.35 26.08
CA ARG A 4 21.26 20.17 25.05
C ARG A 4 21.68 19.63 23.70
N VAL A 5 20.71 19.42 22.83
CA VAL A 5 20.96 19.11 21.42
C VAL A 5 20.67 20.39 20.64
N ALA A 6 21.69 20.86 19.92
CA ALA A 6 21.63 22.06 19.09
C ALA A 6 21.46 21.66 17.63
N PHE A 7 20.53 22.32 16.96
CA PHE A 7 20.29 22.18 15.53
C PHE A 7 20.48 23.52 14.84
N SER A 8 20.66 23.51 13.52
CA SER A 8 20.72 24.72 12.70
C SER A 8 20.12 24.41 11.35
N ILE A 9 19.21 25.24 10.86
CA ILE A 9 18.68 25.16 9.48
C ILE A 9 19.00 26.49 8.81
N LEU A 10 19.75 26.48 7.71
CA LEU A 10 20.23 27.68 7.01
C LEU A 10 20.85 28.73 7.95
N GLY A 11 21.63 28.29 8.96
CA GLY A 11 22.28 29.15 9.93
C GLY A 11 21.38 29.67 11.06
N HIS A 12 20.09 29.34 11.07
CA HIS A 12 19.20 29.60 12.20
C HIS A 12 19.28 28.47 13.22
N GLY A 13 20.06 28.70 14.27
CA GLY A 13 20.25 27.76 15.36
C GLY A 13 19.07 27.70 16.33
N PHE A 14 18.76 26.51 16.86
CA PHE A 14 17.85 26.32 17.99
C PHE A 14 18.31 25.16 18.89
N ASP A 15 17.94 25.23 20.16
CA ASP A 15 18.27 24.21 21.17
C ASP A 15 17.00 23.55 21.69
N LEU A 16 17.06 22.25 21.93
CA LEU A 16 16.01 21.55 22.66
C LEU A 16 16.36 21.39 24.15
N PRO A 17 15.43 21.67 25.07
CA PRO A 17 15.60 21.33 26.46
C PRO A 17 15.59 19.81 26.66
N GLU A 18 16.24 19.34 27.72
CA GLU A 18 16.38 17.92 28.08
C GLU A 18 15.03 17.18 28.12
N SER A 19 13.97 17.84 28.58
CA SER A 19 12.62 17.28 28.60
C SER A 19 12.05 16.98 27.22
N LYS A 20 12.33 17.83 26.22
CA LYS A 20 11.91 17.58 24.82
C LYS A 20 12.77 16.49 24.17
N ILE A 21 14.05 16.42 24.51
CA ILE A 21 14.94 15.33 24.05
C ILE A 21 14.43 13.98 24.56
N ARG A 22 14.16 13.86 25.87
CA ARG A 22 13.57 12.64 26.45
C ARG A 22 12.23 12.28 25.82
N THR A 23 11.36 13.27 25.63
CA THR A 23 10.05 13.07 25.00
C THR A 23 10.19 12.55 23.58
N ASN A 24 11.16 13.05 22.83
CA ASN A 24 11.46 12.58 21.50
C ASN A 24 11.98 11.14 21.48
N SER A 25 12.84 10.74 22.42
CA SER A 25 13.26 9.33 22.53
C SER A 25 12.07 8.39 22.78
N ILE A 26 11.09 8.80 23.57
CA ILE A 26 9.85 8.04 23.76
C ILE A 26 9.06 8.00 22.45
N TRP A 27 8.89 9.15 21.77
CA TRP A 27 8.19 9.25 20.49
C TRP A 27 8.77 8.31 19.42
N GLN A 28 10.10 8.27 19.24
CA GLN A 28 10.77 7.39 18.27
C GLN A 28 10.41 5.91 18.48
N GLU A 29 10.38 5.50 19.72
CA GLU A 29 10.14 4.12 20.11
C GLU A 29 8.68 3.69 19.88
N PHE A 30 7.72 4.58 20.15
CA PHE A 30 6.33 4.38 19.70
C PHE A 30 6.20 4.48 18.17
N GLY A 31 7.10 5.23 17.54
CA GLY A 31 7.29 5.26 16.10
C GLY A 31 7.55 3.86 15.53
N HIS A 32 8.46 3.09 16.13
CA HIS A 32 8.73 1.72 15.70
C HIS A 32 7.50 0.81 15.83
N VAL A 33 6.73 0.93 16.92
CA VAL A 33 5.48 0.17 17.12
C VAL A 33 4.46 0.49 16.02
N SER A 34 4.24 1.77 15.74
CA SER A 34 3.30 2.18 14.69
C SER A 34 3.79 1.79 13.28
N SER A 35 5.09 1.87 12.98
CA SER A 35 5.63 1.38 11.69
C SER A 35 5.42 -0.11 11.50
N LYS A 36 5.62 -0.91 12.56
CA LYS A 36 5.34 -2.37 12.54
C LYS A 36 3.88 -2.63 12.16
N TRP A 37 2.94 -1.94 12.80
CA TRP A 37 1.52 -2.12 12.54
C TRP A 37 1.07 -1.57 11.18
N GLU A 38 1.63 -0.44 10.75
CA GLU A 38 1.39 0.15 9.45
C GLU A 38 1.83 -0.81 8.32
N SER A 39 3.06 -1.35 8.38
CA SER A 39 3.55 -2.35 7.42
C SER A 39 2.68 -3.60 7.44
N ARG A 40 2.37 -4.13 8.63
CA ARG A 40 1.49 -5.31 8.76
C ARG A 40 0.13 -5.08 8.12
N VAL A 41 -0.51 -3.93 8.36
CA VAL A 41 -1.80 -3.60 7.75
C VAL A 41 -1.67 -3.42 6.24
N ASN A 42 -0.64 -2.74 5.75
CA ASN A 42 -0.51 -2.41 4.32
C ASN A 42 -0.07 -3.61 3.48
N ASP A 43 0.88 -4.40 3.99
CA ASP A 43 1.56 -5.48 3.25
C ASP A 43 0.84 -6.82 3.42
N GLU A 44 0.24 -7.05 4.59
CA GLU A 44 -0.44 -8.32 4.90
C GLU A 44 -1.97 -8.20 4.88
N PHE A 45 -2.56 -7.07 4.45
CA PHE A 45 -4.01 -6.81 4.50
C PHE A 45 -4.85 -8.00 4.03
N PHE A 46 -4.58 -8.49 2.83
CA PHE A 46 -5.33 -9.57 2.18
C PHE A 46 -5.07 -10.96 2.80
N SER A 47 -4.01 -11.07 3.59
CA SER A 47 -3.71 -12.25 4.41
C SER A 47 -4.38 -12.17 5.79
N LEU A 48 -4.50 -10.96 6.35
CA LEU A 48 -5.17 -10.71 7.64
C LEU A 48 -6.69 -10.86 7.53
N PHE A 49 -7.26 -10.36 6.45
CA PHE A 49 -8.71 -10.37 6.20
C PHE A 49 -8.96 -10.82 4.78
N LYS A 50 -9.81 -11.82 4.57
CA LYS A 50 -10.13 -12.35 3.23
C LYS A 50 -11.25 -11.60 2.51
N ASN A 51 -12.01 -10.79 3.25
CA ASN A 51 -13.15 -10.02 2.74
C ASN A 51 -13.57 -8.96 3.76
N LEU A 52 -14.54 -8.11 3.40
CA LEU A 52 -15.04 -7.05 4.27
C LEU A 52 -15.73 -7.56 5.55
N ASP A 53 -16.35 -8.74 5.53
CA ASP A 53 -16.95 -9.33 6.73
C ASP A 53 -15.88 -9.71 7.77
N GLU A 54 -14.75 -10.27 7.32
CA GLU A 54 -13.59 -10.54 8.17
C GLU A 54 -12.91 -9.25 8.65
N VAL A 55 -12.85 -8.20 7.82
CA VAL A 55 -12.42 -6.87 8.29
C VAL A 55 -13.31 -6.43 9.44
N TYR A 56 -14.62 -6.36 9.22
CA TYR A 56 -15.59 -5.87 10.19
C TYR A 56 -15.54 -6.61 11.53
N THR A 57 -15.48 -7.94 11.49
CA THR A 57 -15.40 -8.79 12.70
C THR A 57 -14.02 -8.85 13.32
N GLY A 58 -12.97 -8.53 12.56
CA GLY A 58 -11.58 -8.55 13.02
C GLY A 58 -11.06 -7.22 13.55
N LEU A 59 -11.77 -6.10 13.34
CA LEU A 59 -11.32 -4.77 13.77
C LEU A 59 -10.99 -4.71 15.28
N ASP A 60 -11.86 -5.24 16.14
CA ASP A 60 -11.65 -5.19 17.59
C ASP A 60 -10.45 -6.05 18.03
N GLY A 61 -10.23 -7.19 17.36
CA GLY A 61 -9.07 -8.05 17.60
C GLY A 61 -7.75 -7.39 17.16
N LEU A 62 -7.79 -6.67 16.03
CA LEU A 62 -6.66 -5.86 15.57
C LEU A 62 -6.36 -4.74 16.55
N ALA A 63 -7.39 -3.99 17.00
CA ALA A 63 -7.25 -2.92 17.98
C ALA A 63 -6.61 -3.42 19.27
N ALA A 64 -7.09 -4.55 19.81
CA ALA A 64 -6.55 -5.14 21.03
C ALA A 64 -5.07 -5.52 20.88
N SER A 65 -4.68 -6.05 19.73
CA SER A 65 -3.29 -6.43 19.47
C SER A 65 -2.37 -5.21 19.35
N VAL A 66 -2.84 -4.15 18.70
CA VAL A 66 -2.13 -2.86 18.61
C VAL A 66 -1.98 -2.23 19.99
N ALA A 67 -3.06 -2.19 20.77
CA ALA A 67 -3.04 -1.67 22.13
C ALA A 67 -2.11 -2.46 23.04
N GLU A 68 -2.13 -3.80 23.00
CA GLU A 68 -1.25 -4.66 23.78
C GLU A 68 0.23 -4.34 23.51
N ASP A 69 0.65 -4.29 22.24
CA ASP A 69 2.02 -3.93 21.87
C ASP A 69 2.41 -2.53 22.39
N ALA A 70 1.51 -1.55 22.24
CA ALA A 70 1.76 -0.17 22.64
C ALA A 70 1.80 0.01 24.17
N ILE A 71 0.92 -0.67 24.91
CA ILE A 71 0.89 -0.66 26.38
C ILE A 71 2.14 -1.36 26.92
N ASN A 72 2.53 -2.50 26.37
CA ASN A 72 3.77 -3.18 26.75
C ASN A 72 4.98 -2.26 26.57
N LYS A 73 5.01 -1.47 25.49
CA LYS A 73 6.04 -0.47 25.28
C LYS A 73 6.00 0.63 26.35
N ALA A 74 4.81 1.15 26.67
CA ALA A 74 4.62 2.15 27.73
C ALA A 74 5.12 1.66 29.10
N LEU A 75 4.74 0.43 29.49
CA LEU A 75 5.16 -0.16 30.75
C LEU A 75 6.68 -0.38 30.82
N SER A 76 7.33 -0.71 29.69
CA SER A 76 8.79 -0.81 29.64
C SER A 76 9.48 0.52 29.96
N PHE A 77 8.90 1.64 29.51
CA PHE A 77 9.40 2.98 29.83
C PHE A 77 9.17 3.34 31.30
N LEU A 78 7.98 3.07 31.83
CA LEU A 78 7.64 3.34 33.23
C LEU A 78 8.54 2.53 34.19
N THR A 79 8.66 1.22 33.95
CA THR A 79 9.53 0.34 34.76
C THR A 79 11.01 0.71 34.65
N GLY A 80 11.47 1.06 33.46
CA GLY A 80 12.83 1.57 33.22
C GLY A 80 13.12 2.88 33.96
N ALA A 81 12.06 3.64 34.28
CA ALA A 81 12.15 4.87 35.03
C ALA A 81 11.80 4.72 36.53
N GLY A 82 11.66 3.48 37.02
CA GLY A 82 11.42 3.17 38.43
C GLY A 82 9.96 3.22 38.88
N VAL A 83 9.01 3.28 37.96
CA VAL A 83 7.56 3.24 38.22
C VAL A 83 7.09 1.79 38.10
N TYR A 84 6.66 1.19 39.21
CA TYR A 84 6.30 -0.23 39.29
C TYR A 84 4.85 -0.47 39.73
N GLU A 85 4.18 0.58 40.18
CA GLU A 85 2.81 0.57 40.68
C GLU A 85 1.75 0.62 39.57
N ILE A 86 2.17 0.94 38.33
CA ILE A 86 1.30 0.99 37.15
C ILE A 86 1.46 -0.31 36.36
N ASN A 87 0.39 -1.11 36.32
CA ASN A 87 0.27 -2.30 35.44
C ASN A 87 -0.53 -1.95 34.16
N GLU A 88 -0.77 -2.91 33.25
CA GLU A 88 -1.53 -2.64 32.01
C GLU A 88 -2.88 -1.99 32.31
N ASN A 89 -3.52 -2.46 33.39
CA ASN A 89 -4.88 -2.07 33.71
C ASN A 89 -5.00 -0.64 34.18
N VAL A 90 -4.13 -0.27 35.12
CA VAL A 90 -4.02 1.09 35.65
C VAL A 90 -3.59 2.02 34.52
N PHE A 91 -2.59 1.62 33.71
CA PHE A 91 -2.13 2.43 32.58
C PHE A 91 -3.28 2.75 31.61
N PHE A 92 -4.03 1.73 31.19
CA PHE A 92 -5.11 1.94 30.25
C PHE A 92 -6.21 2.83 30.84
N SER A 93 -6.72 2.47 32.01
CA SER A 93 -7.89 3.13 32.60
C SER A 93 -7.62 4.56 33.05
N ASP A 94 -6.50 4.81 33.72
CA ASP A 94 -6.20 6.12 34.32
C ASP A 94 -5.53 7.08 33.34
N TYR A 95 -4.85 6.58 32.30
CA TYR A 95 -4.05 7.40 31.38
C TYR A 95 -4.46 7.29 29.91
N MET A 96 -4.58 6.08 29.36
CA MET A 96 -4.76 5.89 27.91
C MET A 96 -6.18 6.11 27.41
N ALA A 97 -7.20 5.67 28.18
CA ALA A 97 -8.59 5.61 27.72
C ALA A 97 -9.13 6.95 27.21
N LYS A 98 -8.68 8.08 27.78
CA LYS A 98 -9.09 9.43 27.36
C LYS A 98 -8.57 9.86 25.97
N TYR A 99 -7.58 9.15 25.44
CA TYR A 99 -6.98 9.42 24.12
C TYR A 99 -7.43 8.42 23.04
N VAL A 100 -8.07 7.32 23.42
CA VAL A 100 -8.47 6.26 22.47
C VAL A 100 -9.60 6.76 21.56
N SER A 101 -9.35 6.78 20.26
CA SER A 101 -10.31 7.19 19.22
C SER A 101 -10.73 6.07 18.26
N TRP A 102 -10.21 4.84 18.44
CA TRP A 102 -10.35 3.73 17.48
C TRP A 102 -11.76 3.56 16.92
N ASP A 103 -12.77 3.53 17.79
CA ASP A 103 -14.17 3.32 17.41
C ASP A 103 -14.73 4.42 16.50
N ASP A 104 -14.30 5.65 16.70
CA ASP A 104 -14.68 6.81 15.90
C ASP A 104 -13.86 6.86 14.60
N ASP A 105 -12.59 6.46 14.64
CA ASP A 105 -11.70 6.40 13.48
C ASP A 105 -12.18 5.38 12.44
N VAL A 106 -12.62 4.19 12.88
CA VAL A 106 -13.14 3.14 11.98
C VAL A 106 -14.63 3.27 11.68
N LEU A 107 -15.34 4.21 12.35
CA LEU A 107 -16.78 4.40 12.19
C LEU A 107 -17.22 4.60 10.73
N PRO A 108 -16.50 5.36 9.87
CA PRO A 108 -16.89 5.51 8.47
C PRO A 108 -16.89 4.17 7.72
N LEU A 109 -15.88 3.32 7.94
CA LEU A 109 -15.78 1.99 7.33
C LEU A 109 -16.89 1.06 7.85
N VAL A 110 -17.10 1.07 9.17
CA VAL A 110 -18.20 0.33 9.81
C VAL A 110 -19.56 0.75 9.25
N ASN A 111 -19.81 2.04 9.06
CA ASN A 111 -21.05 2.55 8.50
C ASN A 111 -21.25 2.11 7.04
N GLN A 112 -20.19 2.07 6.24
CA GLN A 112 -20.27 1.58 4.86
C GLN A 112 -20.66 0.10 4.83
N PHE A 113 -20.06 -0.73 5.69
CA PHE A 113 -20.45 -2.12 5.84
C PHE A 113 -21.90 -2.26 6.31
N GLU A 114 -22.27 -1.57 7.40
CA GLU A 114 -23.60 -1.63 7.98
C GLU A 114 -24.69 -1.18 7.00
N ALA A 115 -24.43 -0.21 6.14
CA ALA A 115 -25.37 0.25 5.11
C ALA A 115 -25.70 -0.85 4.09
N ILE A 116 -24.79 -1.80 3.85
CA ILE A 116 -25.00 -2.92 2.94
C ILE A 116 -25.85 -4.02 3.59
N VAL A 117 -25.68 -4.25 4.88
CA VAL A 117 -26.33 -5.37 5.59
C VAL A 117 -27.65 -4.97 6.29
N ALA A 118 -28.01 -3.68 6.30
CA ALA A 118 -29.12 -3.10 7.07
C ALA A 118 -30.54 -3.50 6.58
N GLU A 119 -31.03 -4.68 6.94
CA GLU A 119 -32.46 -5.03 6.79
C GLU A 119 -33.09 -5.80 7.97
N THR A 120 -32.54 -5.75 9.19
CA THR A 120 -33.04 -6.62 10.29
C THR A 120 -32.94 -6.03 11.70
N GLN A 121 -33.85 -6.45 12.60
CA GLN A 121 -33.89 -6.04 14.01
C GLN A 121 -32.62 -6.43 14.80
N GLU A 122 -31.89 -7.47 14.40
CA GLU A 122 -30.66 -7.88 15.08
C GLU A 122 -29.48 -6.93 14.81
N LEU A 123 -29.45 -6.27 13.65
CA LEU A 123 -28.48 -5.21 13.35
C LEU A 123 -28.68 -3.99 14.26
N ASP A 124 -29.93 -3.67 14.62
CA ASP A 124 -30.21 -2.62 15.58
C ASP A 124 -29.82 -3.02 17.01
N ALA A 125 -30.00 -4.29 17.38
CA ALA A 125 -29.50 -4.82 18.66
C ALA A 125 -27.96 -4.80 18.71
N TYR A 126 -27.29 -5.20 17.62
CA TYR A 126 -25.83 -5.12 17.48
C TYR A 126 -25.33 -3.68 17.52
N ARG A 127 -25.94 -2.74 16.78
CA ARG A 127 -25.62 -1.30 16.81
C ARG A 127 -25.72 -0.76 18.23
N THR A 128 -26.74 -1.19 18.96
CA THR A 128 -26.95 -0.81 20.36
C THR A 128 -25.86 -1.39 21.26
N ALA A 129 -25.51 -2.67 21.08
CA ALA A 129 -24.43 -3.33 21.82
C ALA A 129 -23.07 -2.67 21.53
N ARG A 130 -22.71 -2.38 20.28
CA ARG A 130 -21.48 -1.66 19.92
C ARG A 130 -21.44 -0.24 20.50
N ARG A 131 -22.58 0.48 20.47
CA ARG A 131 -22.72 1.81 21.12
C ARG A 131 -22.59 1.75 22.65
N GLN A 132 -23.02 0.64 23.26
CA GLN A 132 -22.89 0.42 24.69
C GLN A 132 -21.47 -0.03 25.05
N ASN A 133 -20.84 -0.88 24.24
CA ASN A 133 -19.46 -1.35 24.41
C ASN A 133 -18.42 -0.24 24.18
N ARG A 134 -18.72 0.76 23.34
CA ARG A 134 -17.98 2.03 23.25
C ARG A 134 -17.79 2.71 24.61
N ARG A 135 -18.74 2.54 25.54
CA ARG A 135 -18.69 3.06 26.91
C ARG A 135 -18.10 2.07 27.92
N GLN A 136 -17.71 0.87 27.48
CA GLN A 136 -17.24 -0.25 28.31
C GLN A 136 -15.76 -0.59 28.12
N TRP A 137 -14.97 0.22 27.38
CA TRP A 137 -13.50 0.27 27.59
C TRP A 137 -13.12 0.73 29.01
N VAL A 138 -14.10 0.86 29.92
CA VAL A 138 -13.90 1.09 31.35
C VAL A 138 -13.64 -0.25 32.02
N GLY A 139 -12.44 -0.38 32.58
CA GLY A 139 -12.00 -1.56 33.32
C GLY A 139 -11.05 -2.40 32.49
N PHE A 140 -9.79 -2.38 32.85
CA PHE A 140 -8.91 -3.51 32.58
C PHE A 140 -8.83 -4.43 33.83
N GLY A 141 -9.57 -4.14 34.91
CA GLY A 141 -9.58 -4.91 36.16
C GLY A 141 -10.98 -5.27 36.70
N ASP A 142 -11.14 -6.55 37.01
CA ASP A 142 -12.16 -7.28 37.81
C ASP A 142 -13.62 -7.36 37.39
N GLN A 143 -14.07 -6.74 36.30
CA GLN A 143 -15.32 -7.17 35.65
C GLN A 143 -15.45 -6.83 34.16
N ALA A 144 -14.38 -6.31 33.56
CA ALA A 144 -14.33 -6.11 32.12
C ALA A 144 -13.89 -7.38 31.43
N VAL A 145 -14.71 -7.81 30.47
CA VAL A 145 -14.48 -9.01 29.68
C VAL A 145 -13.37 -8.71 28.66
N TYR A 146 -12.12 -8.82 29.13
CA TYR A 146 -10.92 -9.16 28.34
C TYR A 146 -10.27 -10.44 28.91
N THR A 147 -11.06 -11.35 29.47
CA THR A 147 -10.58 -12.71 29.77
C THR A 147 -10.37 -13.47 28.46
N ALA A 148 -9.66 -14.60 28.50
CA ALA A 148 -9.65 -15.55 27.38
C ALA A 148 -11.08 -15.97 26.94
N ASP A 149 -12.09 -15.79 27.79
CA ASP A 149 -13.51 -15.92 27.47
C ASP A 149 -14.11 -14.74 26.68
N ALA A 150 -13.50 -13.56 26.69
CA ALA A 150 -13.81 -12.44 25.78
C ALA A 150 -13.36 -12.73 24.33
N ARG A 151 -12.21 -13.39 24.19
CA ARG A 151 -11.80 -13.99 22.89
C ARG A 151 -12.82 -15.03 22.42
N ASN A 152 -13.52 -15.71 23.34
CA ASN A 152 -14.68 -16.57 23.02
C ASN A 152 -16.00 -15.79 22.83
N LEU A 153 -16.16 -14.59 23.39
CA LEU A 153 -17.32 -13.72 23.14
C LEU A 153 -17.34 -13.17 21.70
N ASN A 154 -16.17 -13.13 21.05
CA ASN A 154 -16.05 -12.92 19.61
C ASN A 154 -16.81 -13.98 18.77
N SER A 155 -17.26 -15.09 19.40
CA SER A 155 -18.12 -16.09 18.79
C SER A 155 -19.62 -15.86 19.06
N ASN A 156 -20.04 -15.48 20.28
CA ASN A 156 -21.47 -15.59 20.63
C ASN A 156 -22.38 -14.50 20.03
N ILE A 157 -21.93 -13.25 19.86
CA ILE A 157 -22.73 -12.18 19.19
C ILE A 157 -22.53 -12.22 17.67
N ALA A 158 -21.32 -12.54 17.20
CA ALA A 158 -21.00 -12.68 15.78
C ALA A 158 -21.70 -13.89 15.13
N HIS A 159 -21.80 -15.04 15.81
CA HIS A 159 -22.53 -16.20 15.29
C HIS A 159 -24.04 -15.95 15.12
N GLY A 160 -24.63 -15.01 15.87
CA GLY A 160 -26.04 -14.61 15.72
C GLY A 160 -26.30 -13.92 14.39
N VAL A 161 -25.50 -12.89 14.07
CA VAL A 161 -25.60 -12.11 12.81
C VAL A 161 -25.37 -12.98 11.57
N PHE A 162 -24.47 -13.97 11.65
CA PHE A 162 -24.17 -14.88 10.54
C PHE A 162 -25.33 -15.83 10.17
N ASN A 163 -26.13 -16.28 11.14
CA ASN A 163 -27.25 -17.18 10.87
C ASN A 163 -28.39 -16.50 10.07
N MET A 164 -28.38 -15.17 10.02
CA MET A 164 -29.39 -14.36 9.33
C MET A 164 -28.91 -13.77 8.00
N LEU A 165 -27.61 -13.47 7.86
CA LEU A 165 -26.95 -13.10 6.59
C LEU A 165 -27.15 -14.12 5.45
N ALA A 166 -27.55 -15.35 5.78
CA ALA A 166 -27.87 -16.40 4.83
C ALA A 166 -29.30 -16.32 4.23
N LYS A 167 -30.21 -15.44 4.71
CA LYS A 167 -31.66 -15.57 4.40
C LYS A 167 -32.38 -14.36 3.79
N GLY A 168 -31.74 -13.21 3.52
CA GLY A 168 -32.41 -12.04 2.94
C GLY A 168 -31.73 -11.47 1.68
N VAL A 169 -32.45 -11.50 0.56
CA VAL A 169 -32.29 -10.81 -0.76
C VAL A 169 -31.31 -9.60 -0.76
N THR A 170 -30.34 -9.32 -1.65
CA THR A 170 -29.81 -9.80 -2.95
C THR A 170 -28.30 -10.12 -2.81
N ALA A 171 -27.91 -11.40 -2.76
CA ALA A 171 -26.54 -11.82 -2.43
C ALA A 171 -25.44 -11.30 -3.39
N LEU A 172 -25.75 -10.98 -4.64
CA LEU A 172 -24.76 -10.54 -5.65
C LEU A 172 -24.41 -9.05 -5.54
N GLU A 173 -25.40 -8.18 -5.37
CA GLU A 173 -25.19 -6.72 -5.31
C GLU A 173 -24.46 -6.32 -4.01
N ASN A 174 -24.86 -6.91 -2.89
CA ASN A 174 -24.19 -6.71 -1.60
C ASN A 174 -22.76 -7.23 -1.62
N MET A 175 -22.50 -8.34 -2.32
CA MET A 175 -21.15 -8.90 -2.46
C MET A 175 -20.23 -8.00 -3.29
N ALA A 176 -20.73 -7.42 -4.40
CA ALA A 176 -19.97 -6.45 -5.20
C ALA A 176 -19.64 -5.16 -4.42
N ARG A 177 -20.62 -4.59 -3.70
CA ARG A 177 -20.40 -3.40 -2.86
C ARG A 177 -19.42 -3.66 -1.72
N LYS A 178 -19.49 -4.83 -1.07
CA LYS A 178 -18.53 -5.23 -0.03
C LYS A 178 -17.12 -5.36 -0.60
N ASP A 179 -16.99 -5.93 -1.79
CA ASP A 179 -15.70 -6.11 -2.46
C ASP A 179 -15.07 -4.78 -2.91
N GLU A 180 -15.88 -3.86 -3.42
CA GLU A 180 -15.46 -2.50 -3.76
C GLU A 180 -14.84 -1.79 -2.55
N ILE A 181 -15.52 -1.85 -1.40
CA ILE A 181 -15.01 -1.26 -0.15
C ILE A 181 -13.75 -2.03 0.30
N TYR A 182 -13.78 -3.35 0.32
CA TYR A 182 -12.66 -4.18 0.76
C TYR A 182 -11.37 -3.92 -0.05
N SER A 183 -11.50 -3.82 -1.37
CA SER A 183 -10.38 -3.61 -2.29
C SER A 183 -9.91 -2.16 -2.36
N ALA A 184 -10.66 -1.21 -1.81
CA ALA A 184 -10.31 0.20 -1.81
C ALA A 184 -9.05 0.47 -0.96
N THR A 185 -8.11 1.25 -1.51
CA THR A 185 -6.94 1.74 -0.74
C THR A 185 -7.36 2.50 0.51
N SER A 186 -8.46 3.26 0.44
CA SER A 186 -9.01 3.99 1.58
C SER A 186 -9.39 3.10 2.76
N THR A 187 -9.81 1.86 2.55
CA THR A 187 -10.10 0.92 3.63
C THR A 187 -8.84 0.56 4.42
N ARG A 188 -7.74 0.27 3.71
CA ARG A 188 -6.43 0.03 4.33
C ARG A 188 -5.90 1.28 5.04
N GLU A 189 -6.05 2.45 4.41
CA GLU A 189 -5.64 3.72 4.99
C GLU A 189 -6.38 4.06 6.28
N VAL A 190 -7.69 3.82 6.34
CA VAL A 190 -8.50 4.02 7.57
C VAL A 190 -8.00 3.12 8.68
N ILE A 191 -7.77 1.83 8.40
CA ILE A 191 -7.32 0.86 9.41
C ILE A 191 -5.90 1.19 9.88
N SER A 192 -4.99 1.48 8.96
CA SER A 192 -3.61 1.87 9.25
C SER A 192 -3.56 3.15 10.09
N ARG A 193 -4.35 4.17 9.72
CA ARG A 193 -4.48 5.42 10.48
C ARG A 193 -5.04 5.16 11.89
N SER A 194 -6.05 4.31 12.02
CA SER A 194 -6.65 3.96 13.31
C SER A 194 -5.64 3.26 14.23
N ALA A 195 -4.82 2.36 13.67
CA ALA A 195 -3.74 1.71 14.40
C ALA A 195 -2.68 2.73 14.85
N TYR A 196 -2.28 3.65 13.98
CA TYR A 196 -1.38 4.75 14.34
C TYR A 196 -1.93 5.60 15.50
N ASN A 197 -3.18 6.04 15.42
CA ASN A 197 -3.83 6.86 16.45
C ASN A 197 -3.87 6.14 17.81
N LEU A 198 -4.07 4.82 17.80
CA LEU A 198 -4.07 4.02 19.02
C LEU A 198 -2.67 3.92 19.65
N VAL A 199 -1.62 3.82 18.84
CA VAL A 199 -0.23 3.88 19.31
C VAL A 199 0.11 5.29 19.84
N GLU A 200 -0.36 6.34 19.18
CA GLU A 200 -0.21 7.73 19.64
C GLU A 200 -0.93 7.97 20.98
N ALA A 201 -2.12 7.39 21.17
CA ALA A 201 -2.83 7.43 22.46
C ALA A 201 -1.99 6.83 23.59
N ALA A 202 -1.31 5.71 23.36
CA ALA A 202 -0.40 5.12 24.34
C ALA A 202 0.85 5.98 24.59
N TYR A 203 1.38 6.65 23.56
CA TYR A 203 2.47 7.62 23.73
C TYR A 203 2.05 8.79 24.64
N LEU A 204 0.92 9.43 24.37
CA LEU A 204 0.41 10.55 25.17
C LEU A 204 0.15 10.12 26.62
N ALA A 205 -0.41 8.91 26.81
CA ALA A 205 -0.63 8.31 28.12
C ALA A 205 0.68 8.02 28.86
N THR A 206 1.74 7.60 28.15
CA THR A 206 3.06 7.36 28.74
C THR A 206 3.66 8.66 29.28
N VAL A 207 3.57 9.75 28.50
CA VAL A 207 4.04 11.07 28.95
C VAL A 207 3.30 11.52 30.21
N ASP A 208 1.98 11.36 30.24
CA ASP A 208 1.18 11.72 31.42
C ASP A 208 1.51 10.84 32.64
N ALA A 209 1.64 9.53 32.45
CA ALA A 209 1.98 8.59 33.52
C ALA A 209 3.37 8.89 34.10
N MET A 210 4.37 9.18 33.25
CA MET A 210 5.72 9.55 33.70
C MET A 210 5.73 10.86 34.51
N ARG A 211 4.96 11.85 34.10
CA ARG A 211 4.85 13.13 34.83
C ARG A 211 4.15 12.95 36.17
N ALA A 212 3.11 12.12 36.22
CA ALA A 212 2.32 11.88 37.41
C ALA A 212 3.05 11.01 38.45
N ALA A 213 3.64 9.89 38.03
CA ALA A 213 4.19 8.88 38.94
C ALA A 213 5.64 9.17 39.34
N ALA A 214 6.46 9.64 38.40
CA ALA A 214 7.90 9.68 38.60
C ALA A 214 8.50 11.08 38.76
N SER A 215 7.67 12.14 38.63
CA SER A 215 8.17 13.52 38.51
C SER A 215 9.30 13.66 37.48
N ILE A 216 9.28 12.82 36.44
CA ILE A 216 10.29 12.85 35.38
C ILE A 216 10.02 14.06 34.51
N ASP A 217 11.08 14.80 34.22
CA ASP A 217 11.05 15.94 33.33
C ASP A 217 10.95 15.46 31.87
N VAL A 218 9.73 15.14 31.45
CA VAL A 218 9.29 14.99 30.06
C VAL A 218 8.35 16.14 29.69
N TYR A 219 8.36 16.50 28.42
CA TYR A 219 7.58 17.59 27.88
C TYR A 219 6.22 17.08 27.37
N ALA A 220 5.14 17.65 27.88
CA ALA A 220 3.81 17.41 27.34
C ALA A 220 3.37 18.59 26.48
N TYR A 221 3.27 18.35 25.18
CA TYR A 221 2.81 19.33 24.21
C TYR A 221 1.32 19.59 24.37
N THR A 222 0.94 20.87 24.42
CA THR A 222 -0.44 21.30 24.57
C THR A 222 -1.18 21.38 23.23
N GLU A 223 -2.51 21.26 23.26
CA GLU A 223 -3.34 21.47 22.05
C GLU A 223 -3.19 22.88 21.47
N ALA A 224 -2.86 23.87 22.30
CA ALA A 224 -2.56 25.23 21.86
C ALA A 224 -1.26 25.29 21.03
N GLU A 225 -0.23 24.55 21.41
CA GLU A 225 1.02 24.45 20.66
C GLU A 225 0.81 23.73 19.32
N LYS A 226 0.10 22.59 19.33
CA LYS A 226 -0.27 21.88 18.10
C LYS A 226 -1.06 22.78 17.14
N SER A 227 -2.06 23.49 17.65
CA SER A 227 -2.88 24.44 16.88
C SER A 227 -2.03 25.59 16.31
N LYS A 228 -1.08 26.10 17.08
CA LYS A 228 -0.16 27.16 16.65
C LYS A 228 0.73 26.68 15.50
N VAL A 229 1.29 25.46 15.58
CA VAL A 229 2.08 24.86 14.50
C VAL A 229 1.23 24.72 13.24
N SER A 230 0.01 24.16 13.36
CA SER A 230 -0.90 24.04 12.21
C SER A 230 -1.18 25.39 11.54
N ALA A 231 -1.39 26.46 12.32
CA ALA A 231 -1.63 27.79 11.79
C ALA A 231 -0.40 28.39 11.08
N ILE A 232 0.81 28.15 11.59
CA ILE A 232 2.04 28.59 10.93
C ILE A 232 2.19 27.87 9.58
N ILE A 233 2.05 26.55 9.56
CA ILE A 233 2.14 25.74 8.34
C ILE A 233 1.13 26.20 7.29
N ASP A 234 -0.14 26.35 7.67
CA ASP A 234 -1.19 26.83 6.76
C ASP A 234 -0.84 28.19 6.14
N ASN A 235 -0.26 29.11 6.91
CA ASN A 235 0.13 30.43 6.42
C ASN A 235 1.36 30.36 5.50
N ILE A 236 2.33 29.46 5.77
CA ILE A 236 3.46 29.23 4.86
C ILE A 236 2.97 28.64 3.54
N THR A 237 2.12 27.62 3.59
CA THR A 237 1.56 26.98 2.38
C THR A 237 0.72 27.95 1.55
N LYS A 238 0.04 28.90 2.19
CA LYS A 238 -0.73 29.97 1.53
C LYS A 238 0.12 31.18 1.10
N SER A 239 1.46 31.08 1.18
CA SER A 239 2.41 32.16 0.84
C SER A 239 2.14 33.48 1.57
N ARG A 240 1.69 33.40 2.83
CA ARG A 240 1.40 34.57 3.68
C ARG A 240 2.56 34.95 4.59
N VAL A 241 3.59 34.09 4.67
CA VAL A 241 4.81 34.34 5.43
C VAL A 241 5.85 34.90 4.46
N PRO A 242 6.44 36.08 4.71
CA PRO A 242 7.54 36.61 3.90
C PRO A 242 8.75 35.68 3.87
N ASP A 243 9.50 35.67 2.78
CA ASP A 243 10.69 34.81 2.62
C ASP A 243 11.72 35.02 3.75
N SER A 244 11.89 36.26 4.22
CA SER A 244 12.78 36.59 5.35
C SER A 244 12.37 35.96 6.67
N ASP A 245 11.08 35.62 6.83
CA ASP A 245 10.51 35.06 8.06
C ASP A 245 10.24 33.55 7.96
N LEU A 246 10.48 32.95 6.80
CA LEU A 246 10.19 31.54 6.52
C LEU A 246 10.97 30.60 7.44
N VAL A 247 12.31 30.69 7.44
CA VAL A 247 13.16 29.81 8.27
C VAL A 247 12.89 30.02 9.76
N PRO A 248 12.81 31.26 10.29
CA PRO A 248 12.38 31.50 11.66
C PRO A 248 11.00 30.90 12.00
N ALA A 249 10.04 30.92 11.06
CA ALA A 249 8.73 30.32 11.28
C ALA A 249 8.80 28.78 11.35
N LEU A 250 9.60 28.14 10.50
CA LEU A 250 9.80 26.69 10.52
C LEU A 250 10.53 26.22 11.78
N VAL A 251 11.56 26.95 12.23
CA VAL A 251 12.24 26.68 13.51
C VAL A 251 11.25 26.76 14.67
N ARG A 252 10.37 27.78 14.69
CA ARG A 252 9.31 27.87 15.71
C ARG A 252 8.34 26.68 15.68
N CYS A 253 8.10 26.07 14.52
CA CYS A 253 7.30 24.84 14.44
C CYS A 253 8.02 23.66 15.11
N LEU A 254 9.30 23.46 14.80
CA LEU A 254 10.12 22.39 15.40
C LEU A 254 10.24 22.55 16.92
N GLU A 255 10.41 23.78 17.41
CA GLU A 255 10.43 24.06 18.84
C GLU A 255 9.07 23.81 19.50
N ALA A 256 7.96 24.17 18.84
CA ALA A 256 6.62 24.14 19.44
C ALA A 256 5.94 22.77 19.37
N TYR A 257 5.99 22.07 18.24
CA TYR A 257 5.44 20.72 18.08
C TYR A 257 6.05 20.04 16.84
N PRO A 258 7.13 19.26 17.00
CA PRO A 258 7.88 18.70 15.88
C PRO A 258 7.26 17.41 15.31
N TYR A 259 6.13 16.93 15.84
CA TYR A 259 5.54 15.65 15.42
C TYR A 259 4.44 15.78 14.36
N ASP A 260 4.23 17.00 13.83
CA ASP A 260 3.39 17.21 12.66
C ASP A 260 4.22 17.02 11.39
N ASP A 261 4.02 15.91 10.68
CA ASP A 261 4.70 15.56 9.43
C ASP A 261 4.69 16.68 8.37
N ARG A 262 3.67 17.56 8.39
CA ARG A 262 3.59 18.69 7.44
C ARG A 262 4.73 19.67 7.65
N VAL A 263 5.27 19.78 8.86
CA VAL A 263 6.43 20.64 9.17
C VAL A 263 7.63 20.21 8.33
N PHE A 264 7.99 18.93 8.37
CA PHE A 264 9.14 18.43 7.61
C PHE A 264 8.92 18.47 6.11
N LYS A 265 7.70 18.18 5.63
CA LYS A 265 7.36 18.32 4.20
C LYS A 265 7.60 19.75 3.73
N VAL A 266 7.11 20.75 4.47
CA VAL A 266 7.33 22.16 4.12
C VAL A 266 8.80 22.57 4.25
N ILE A 267 9.54 22.07 5.26
CA ILE A 267 10.99 22.31 5.36
C ILE A 267 11.69 21.77 4.12
N ILE A 268 11.45 20.52 3.73
CA ILE A 268 12.07 19.91 2.56
C ILE A 268 11.70 20.66 1.28
N ASP A 269 10.43 21.02 1.11
CA ASP A 269 9.94 21.72 -0.09
C ASP A 269 10.48 23.16 -0.22
N LYS A 270 10.69 23.86 0.89
CA LYS A 270 11.05 25.30 0.90
C LYS A 270 12.52 25.57 1.15
N VAL A 271 13.18 24.73 1.93
CA VAL A 271 14.61 24.86 2.29
C VAL A 271 15.47 23.93 1.45
N GLY A 272 15.00 22.72 1.17
CA GLY A 272 15.75 21.68 0.47
C GLY A 272 16.50 20.74 1.41
N ILE A 273 16.73 19.50 0.96
CA ILE A 273 17.42 18.46 1.75
C ILE A 273 18.96 18.62 1.76
N SER A 274 19.50 19.50 0.91
CA SER A 274 20.94 19.71 0.79
C SER A 274 21.54 20.43 2.00
N ASP A 275 20.71 21.02 2.86
CA ASP A 275 21.14 21.53 4.15
C ASP A 275 21.27 20.35 5.15
N PRO A 276 22.46 20.05 5.69
CA PRO A 276 22.67 18.95 6.64
C PRO A 276 21.82 19.05 7.91
N GLY A 277 21.42 20.27 8.28
CA GLY A 277 20.51 20.54 9.37
C GLY A 277 19.11 20.01 9.14
N VAL A 278 18.62 20.07 7.89
CA VAL A 278 17.31 19.50 7.51
C VAL A 278 17.30 17.98 7.69
N ILE A 279 18.37 17.31 7.28
CA ILE A 279 18.53 15.86 7.49
C ILE A 279 18.58 15.56 9.00
N SER A 280 19.43 16.28 9.73
CA SER A 280 19.61 16.09 11.17
C SER A 280 18.31 16.23 11.97
N VAL A 281 17.46 17.23 11.65
CA VAL A 281 16.16 17.37 12.33
C VAL A 281 15.16 16.31 11.91
N CYS A 282 15.15 15.89 10.63
CA CYS A 282 14.26 14.83 10.17
C CYS A 282 14.59 13.51 10.86
N GLU A 283 15.87 13.16 10.95
CA GLU A 283 16.33 11.92 11.61
C GLU A 283 16.08 12.00 13.12
N PHE A 284 16.44 13.11 13.76
CA PHE A 284 16.24 13.26 15.20
C PHE A 284 14.78 13.12 15.58
N PHE A 285 13.86 13.79 14.88
CA PHE A 285 12.43 13.72 15.17
C PHE A 285 11.71 12.53 14.50
N GLY A 286 12.43 11.68 13.77
CA GLY A 286 11.91 10.44 13.18
C GLY A 286 10.90 10.66 12.07
N PHE A 287 11.11 11.68 11.23
CA PHE A 287 10.27 11.91 10.08
C PHE A 287 10.40 10.77 9.05
N ARG A 288 9.34 9.98 8.92
CA ARG A 288 9.33 8.77 8.07
C ARG A 288 9.32 9.05 6.58
N GLY A 289 8.87 10.24 6.18
CA GLY A 289 8.80 10.61 4.78
C GLY A 289 10.17 10.90 4.15
N LEU A 290 11.26 10.88 4.92
CA LEU A 290 12.58 11.31 4.46
C LEU A 290 13.08 10.49 3.26
N GLN A 291 12.98 9.16 3.32
CA GLN A 291 13.44 8.28 2.23
C GLN A 291 12.66 8.48 0.93
N GLU A 292 11.34 8.66 1.02
CA GLU A 292 10.50 8.96 -0.14
C GLU A 292 10.88 10.30 -0.79
N HIS A 293 11.25 11.31 0.01
CA HIS A 293 11.72 12.58 -0.52
C HIS A 293 13.12 12.47 -1.13
N ARG A 294 14.04 11.70 -0.52
CA ARG A 294 15.36 11.38 -1.08
C ARG A 294 15.22 10.70 -2.44
N ARG A 295 14.32 9.71 -2.56
CA ARG A 295 14.02 9.04 -3.84
C ARG A 295 13.55 10.04 -4.90
N LYS A 296 12.60 10.92 -4.58
CA LYS A 296 12.10 11.92 -5.56
C LYS A 296 13.19 12.87 -6.04
N LEU A 297 14.10 13.29 -5.16
CA LEU A 297 15.23 14.13 -5.54
C LEU A 297 16.21 13.37 -6.45
N PHE A 298 16.48 12.10 -6.12
CA PHE A 298 17.25 11.20 -6.97
C PHE A 298 16.62 11.05 -8.36
N GLU A 299 15.32 10.78 -8.44
CA GLU A 299 14.56 10.66 -9.70
C GLU A 299 14.64 11.94 -10.56
N VAL A 300 14.45 13.12 -9.94
CA VAL A 300 14.53 14.42 -10.64
C VAL A 300 15.95 14.69 -11.15
N TRP A 301 16.97 14.41 -10.35
CA TRP A 301 18.37 14.58 -10.75
C TRP A 301 18.75 13.62 -11.88
N CYS A 302 18.37 12.35 -11.76
CA CYS A 302 18.58 11.34 -12.78
C CYS A 302 17.92 11.73 -14.10
N SER A 303 16.71 12.32 -14.06
CA SER A 303 16.00 12.81 -15.25
C SER A 303 16.75 13.91 -16.02
N GLY A 304 17.74 14.55 -15.41
CA GLY A 304 18.63 15.52 -16.05
C GLY A 304 19.87 14.92 -16.70
N LEU A 305 20.12 13.62 -16.56
CA LEU A 305 21.28 12.94 -17.15
C LEU A 305 21.13 12.87 -18.67
N ALA A 306 22.22 13.17 -19.38
CA ALA A 306 22.31 12.95 -20.82
C ALA A 306 22.66 11.48 -21.11
N ALA A 307 21.76 10.55 -20.76
CA ALA A 307 21.91 9.13 -21.02
C ALA A 307 20.77 8.63 -21.91
N THR A 308 21.09 7.86 -22.96
CA THR A 308 20.09 7.26 -23.88
C THR A 308 20.24 5.74 -24.00
N SER A 309 21.26 5.16 -23.37
CA SER A 309 21.54 3.72 -23.34
C SER A 309 22.01 3.26 -21.96
N VAL A 310 21.99 1.95 -21.71
CA VAL A 310 22.54 1.37 -20.48
C VAL A 310 24.01 1.70 -20.32
N ARG A 311 24.78 1.72 -21.42
CA ARG A 311 26.21 2.11 -21.39
C ARG A 311 26.45 3.55 -20.95
N ASP A 312 25.57 4.47 -21.31
CA ASP A 312 25.70 5.88 -20.89
C ASP A 312 25.47 6.03 -19.38
N ILE A 313 24.56 5.21 -18.82
CA ILE A 313 24.35 5.12 -17.37
C ILE A 313 25.59 4.54 -16.70
N GLU A 314 26.10 3.40 -17.20
CA GLU A 314 27.32 2.74 -16.67
C GLU A 314 28.52 3.70 -16.62
N ALA A 315 28.70 4.52 -17.67
CA ALA A 315 29.76 5.53 -17.72
C ALA A 315 29.57 6.66 -16.69
N GLN A 316 28.34 6.91 -16.24
CA GLN A 316 27.99 7.96 -15.28
C GLN A 316 27.79 7.45 -13.85
N VAL A 317 27.89 6.13 -13.60
CA VAL A 317 27.76 5.51 -12.26
C VAL A 317 28.52 6.26 -11.15
N PRO A 318 29.79 6.69 -11.33
CA PRO A 318 30.50 7.43 -10.29
C PRO A 318 29.81 8.74 -9.90
N GLN A 319 29.25 9.46 -10.87
CA GLN A 319 28.52 10.71 -10.63
C GLN A 319 27.15 10.43 -9.99
N ILE A 320 26.47 9.36 -10.41
CA ILE A 320 25.19 8.93 -9.85
C ILE A 320 25.36 8.53 -8.37
N ASN A 321 26.36 7.72 -8.06
CA ASN A 321 26.69 7.33 -6.69
C ASN A 321 27.06 8.54 -5.83
N SER A 322 27.91 9.43 -6.35
CA SER A 322 28.28 10.65 -5.64
C SER A 322 27.06 11.53 -5.32
N TYR A 323 26.06 11.60 -6.22
CA TYR A 323 24.83 12.32 -5.94
C TYR A 323 23.95 11.59 -4.91
N ALA A 324 23.74 10.28 -5.05
CA ALA A 324 23.00 9.48 -4.08
C ALA A 324 23.58 9.60 -2.67
N GLU A 325 24.92 9.47 -2.53
CA GLU A 325 25.64 9.68 -1.28
C GLU A 325 25.44 11.10 -0.73
N SER A 326 25.42 12.13 -1.59
CA SER A 326 25.24 13.52 -1.14
C SER A 326 23.87 13.82 -0.53
N ILE A 327 22.86 13.02 -0.84
CA ILE A 327 21.50 13.13 -0.29
C ILE A 327 21.18 11.97 0.68
N ASP A 328 22.17 11.13 0.98
CA ASP A 328 22.04 9.92 1.80
C ASP A 328 20.91 8.98 1.30
N TYR A 329 20.79 8.85 -0.02
CA TYR A 329 19.84 7.92 -0.64
C TYR A 329 20.49 6.54 -0.77
N GLU A 330 20.01 5.58 0.02
CA GLU A 330 20.45 4.18 -0.08
C GLU A 330 19.91 3.57 -1.38
N ILE A 331 20.82 3.20 -2.27
CA ILE A 331 20.53 2.48 -3.48
C ILE A 331 21.36 1.21 -3.52
N ASP A 332 20.72 0.10 -3.87
CA ASP A 332 21.44 -1.16 -4.09
C ASP A 332 22.35 -0.97 -5.32
N THR A 333 23.66 -1.12 -5.12
CA THR A 333 24.64 -0.91 -6.18
C THR A 333 24.41 -1.87 -7.35
N ASP A 334 23.90 -3.08 -7.05
CA ASP A 334 23.59 -4.10 -8.05
C ASP A 334 22.31 -3.77 -8.84
N ALA A 335 21.43 -2.92 -8.29
CA ALA A 335 20.18 -2.48 -8.92
C ALA A 335 20.27 -1.07 -9.54
N LEU A 336 21.31 -0.28 -9.21
CA LEU A 336 21.49 1.12 -9.60
C LEU A 336 21.20 1.39 -11.08
N VAL A 337 21.86 0.65 -11.95
CA VAL A 337 21.74 0.84 -13.41
C VAL A 337 20.31 0.54 -13.88
N SER A 338 19.66 -0.48 -13.32
CA SER A 338 18.28 -0.83 -13.66
C SER A 338 17.28 0.20 -13.13
N GLU A 339 17.51 0.74 -11.94
CA GLU A 339 16.66 1.77 -11.34
C GLU A 339 16.73 3.07 -12.16
N VAL A 340 17.94 3.53 -12.50
CA VAL A 340 18.16 4.72 -13.34
C VAL A 340 17.62 4.50 -14.77
N ALA A 341 17.80 3.32 -15.35
CA ALA A 341 17.23 2.99 -16.67
C ALA A 341 15.69 3.02 -16.66
N SER A 342 15.06 2.63 -15.55
CA SER A 342 13.62 2.75 -15.35
C SER A 342 13.17 4.21 -15.24
N ILE A 343 13.90 5.03 -14.48
CA ILE A 343 13.63 6.48 -14.33
C ILE A 343 13.71 7.18 -15.68
N LEU A 344 14.76 6.89 -16.46
CA LEU A 344 15.01 7.47 -17.77
C LEU A 344 14.23 6.82 -18.92
N ASN A 345 13.49 5.75 -18.63
CA ASN A 345 12.73 4.99 -19.62
C ASN A 345 13.59 4.42 -20.78
N ILE A 346 14.87 4.13 -20.53
CA ILE A 346 15.88 3.72 -21.53
C ILE A 346 15.63 2.30 -22.07
N HIS A 347 14.93 1.43 -21.33
CA HIS A 347 14.53 0.12 -21.83
C HIS A 347 13.66 0.15 -23.10
N ASN A 348 13.15 1.33 -23.49
CA ASN A 348 12.42 1.57 -24.74
C ASN A 348 13.31 2.07 -25.90
N LEU A 349 14.52 2.60 -25.65
CA LEU A 349 15.40 3.19 -26.67
C LEU A 349 16.25 2.14 -27.40
N GLU A 350 16.74 1.12 -26.71
CA GLU A 350 17.61 0.08 -27.30
C GLU A 350 16.85 -0.83 -28.30
N ARG A 351 15.53 -0.98 -28.15
CA ARG A 351 14.68 -1.68 -29.14
C ARG A 351 14.38 -0.88 -30.41
N ALA A 352 14.41 0.45 -30.32
CA ALA A 352 14.14 1.33 -31.47
C ALA A 352 15.38 1.48 -32.38
N SER A 353 16.59 1.36 -31.83
CA SER A 353 17.83 1.45 -32.60
C SER A 353 18.14 0.18 -33.41
N ASP A 354 17.79 -1.00 -32.91
CA ASP A 354 18.10 -2.28 -33.59
C ASP A 354 17.24 -2.56 -34.83
N GLN A 355 16.07 -1.93 -34.96
CA GLN A 355 15.22 -2.06 -36.15
C GLN A 355 15.64 -1.14 -37.31
N SER A 356 16.61 -0.24 -37.12
CA SER A 356 17.01 0.75 -38.12
C SER A 356 18.28 0.41 -38.91
N ASN A 357 18.99 -0.67 -38.55
CA ASN A 357 20.33 -0.97 -39.12
C ASN A 357 20.47 -2.27 -39.91
N ASP A 358 19.41 -3.05 -40.14
CA ASP A 358 19.50 -4.23 -41.04
C ASP A 358 18.88 -3.94 -42.40
N SER A 359 19.60 -3.14 -43.20
CA SER A 359 19.39 -3.07 -44.64
C SER A 359 20.71 -3.30 -45.38
N GLY A 360 21.09 -4.58 -45.47
CA GLY A 360 21.93 -5.04 -46.58
C GLY A 360 22.88 -6.18 -46.24
N ASN A 361 22.48 -7.43 -46.53
CA ASN A 361 23.07 -8.18 -47.64
C ASN A 361 22.30 -9.48 -47.87
N GLY A 362 21.91 -9.72 -49.13
CA GLY A 362 21.18 -10.91 -49.52
C GLY A 362 22.04 -12.16 -49.60
N VAL A 363 21.52 -13.27 -49.09
CA VAL A 363 21.72 -14.60 -49.69
C VAL A 363 20.35 -15.28 -49.75
N LYS A 364 19.87 -15.47 -50.98
CA LYS A 364 18.72 -16.33 -51.30
C LYS A 364 19.11 -17.79 -51.04
N VAL A 365 18.34 -18.48 -50.20
CA VAL A 365 18.07 -19.90 -50.40
C VAL A 365 16.57 -20.09 -50.43
N SER A 366 16.09 -20.46 -51.61
CA SER A 366 14.73 -20.80 -51.95
C SER A 366 14.31 -22.14 -51.34
N ALA A 367 13.17 -22.16 -50.65
CA ALA A 367 12.28 -23.31 -50.61
C ALA A 367 10.83 -22.80 -50.52
N SER A 368 10.11 -22.99 -51.61
CA SER A 368 8.66 -22.90 -51.71
C SER A 368 7.96 -23.77 -50.67
N HIS A 369 6.96 -23.24 -49.97
CA HIS A 369 5.70 -23.95 -49.70
C HIS A 369 4.56 -22.92 -49.70
N ALA A 370 3.57 -23.17 -50.53
CA ALA A 370 2.29 -22.47 -50.52
C ALA A 370 1.41 -23.08 -49.42
N GLY A 371 0.89 -22.21 -48.54
CA GLY A 371 -0.30 -22.42 -47.69
C GLY A 371 -0.11 -23.11 -46.32
N PRO A 372 -0.99 -22.85 -45.32
CA PRO A 372 -2.31 -22.24 -45.49
C PRO A 372 -2.54 -20.94 -44.71
N VAL A 373 -3.30 -20.04 -45.33
CA VAL A 373 -4.28 -19.23 -44.60
C VAL A 373 -5.21 -20.23 -43.90
N GLY A 374 -5.15 -20.31 -42.57
CA GLY A 374 -5.99 -21.19 -41.74
C GLY A 374 -5.32 -22.43 -41.16
N GLY A 375 -4.09 -22.31 -40.62
CA GLY A 375 -3.48 -23.35 -39.79
C GLY A 375 -3.76 -23.10 -38.31
N SER A 376 -4.43 -24.03 -37.62
CA SER A 376 -4.55 -24.00 -36.16
C SER A 376 -3.17 -24.15 -35.53
N VAL A 377 -2.83 -23.28 -34.57
CA VAL A 377 -1.58 -23.38 -33.80
C VAL A 377 -1.48 -24.77 -33.15
N ASP A 378 -0.34 -25.45 -33.29
CA ASP A 378 -0.12 -26.75 -32.63
C ASP A 378 -0.13 -26.55 -31.12
N LEU A 379 -1.11 -27.18 -30.44
CA LEU A 379 -1.32 -27.03 -29.00
C LEU A 379 -0.08 -27.43 -28.18
N ALA A 380 0.68 -28.43 -28.61
CA ALA A 380 1.88 -28.89 -27.90
C ALA A 380 3.02 -27.87 -27.98
N VAL A 381 3.10 -27.14 -29.10
CA VAL A 381 4.07 -26.05 -29.30
C VAL A 381 3.62 -24.79 -28.56
N ALA A 382 2.33 -24.43 -28.67
CA ALA A 382 1.74 -23.28 -27.98
C ALA A 382 1.88 -23.36 -26.46
N THR A 383 1.74 -24.55 -25.89
CA THR A 383 1.74 -24.74 -24.43
C THR A 383 3.11 -25.13 -23.87
N GLN A 384 4.13 -25.23 -24.72
CA GLN A 384 5.48 -25.60 -24.30
C GLN A 384 6.01 -24.64 -23.22
N GLY A 385 6.40 -25.19 -22.08
CA GLY A 385 6.93 -24.41 -20.95
C GLY A 385 5.88 -23.89 -19.96
N PHE A 386 4.58 -24.07 -20.25
CA PHE A 386 3.49 -23.65 -19.39
C PHE A 386 2.75 -24.83 -18.75
N LYS A 387 2.20 -24.60 -17.56
CA LYS A 387 1.30 -25.54 -16.87
C LYS A 387 0.24 -24.77 -16.10
N SER A 388 -0.91 -25.39 -15.86
CA SER A 388 -1.93 -24.84 -14.97
C SER A 388 -1.39 -24.67 -13.55
N ILE A 389 -1.59 -23.48 -12.98
CA ILE A 389 -1.23 -23.12 -11.60
C ILE A 389 -2.43 -22.40 -10.98
N PRO A 390 -3.39 -23.14 -10.38
CA PRO A 390 -4.63 -22.58 -9.85
C PRO A 390 -4.43 -21.46 -8.82
N ASP A 391 -3.41 -21.57 -7.97
CA ASP A 391 -3.06 -20.52 -6.98
C ASP A 391 -2.63 -19.21 -7.63
N LYS A 392 -2.12 -19.27 -8.87
CA LYS A 392 -1.75 -18.10 -9.67
C LYS A 392 -2.85 -17.69 -10.65
N LYS A 393 -4.00 -18.35 -10.61
CA LYS A 393 -5.16 -18.11 -11.50
C LYS A 393 -4.87 -18.31 -12.99
N PHE A 394 -3.82 -19.04 -13.34
CA PHE A 394 -3.40 -19.27 -14.71
C PHE A 394 -3.62 -20.74 -15.07
N TYR A 395 -4.31 -21.01 -16.17
CA TYR A 395 -4.69 -22.34 -16.64
C TYR A 395 -4.29 -22.52 -18.10
N VAL A 396 -3.91 -23.75 -18.45
CA VAL A 396 -3.30 -24.11 -19.73
C VAL A 396 -3.98 -25.38 -20.26
N ALA A 397 -4.32 -25.41 -21.54
CA ALA A 397 -4.84 -26.60 -22.20
C ALA A 397 -3.82 -27.76 -22.16
N PRO A 398 -4.27 -29.02 -22.04
CA PRO A 398 -5.66 -29.46 -21.95
C PRO A 398 -6.27 -29.38 -20.53
N ASP A 399 -5.50 -28.96 -19.52
CA ASP A 399 -5.92 -28.92 -18.10
C ASP A 399 -6.65 -27.60 -17.77
N LEU A 400 -7.75 -27.37 -18.50
CA LEU A 400 -8.56 -26.18 -18.36
C LEU A 400 -9.79 -26.43 -17.45
N PRO A 401 -10.20 -25.45 -16.63
CA PRO A 401 -11.37 -25.59 -15.77
C PRO A 401 -12.67 -25.43 -16.58
N ASP A 402 -13.25 -26.53 -17.05
CA ASP A 402 -14.46 -26.57 -17.90
C ASP A 402 -15.57 -25.63 -17.41
N LYS A 403 -15.91 -25.68 -16.12
CA LYS A 403 -16.98 -24.87 -15.53
C LYS A 403 -16.70 -23.37 -15.67
N LYS A 404 -15.44 -22.96 -15.51
CA LYS A 404 -15.03 -21.55 -15.59
C LYS A 404 -15.07 -21.07 -17.04
N ILE A 405 -14.50 -21.83 -17.97
CA ILE A 405 -14.50 -21.43 -19.38
C ILE A 405 -15.92 -21.36 -19.96
N ASN A 406 -16.78 -22.31 -19.58
CA ASN A 406 -18.20 -22.24 -19.96
C ASN A 406 -18.88 -21.00 -19.38
N ASN A 407 -18.58 -20.62 -18.14
CA ASN A 407 -19.11 -19.40 -17.54
C ASN A 407 -18.60 -18.14 -18.27
N PHE A 408 -17.30 -18.05 -18.57
CA PHE A 408 -16.72 -16.97 -19.36
C PHE A 408 -17.40 -16.86 -20.73
N SER A 409 -17.45 -17.97 -21.48
CA SER A 409 -18.03 -18.03 -22.82
C SER A 409 -19.52 -17.65 -22.82
N SER A 410 -20.29 -18.06 -21.80
CA SER A 410 -21.71 -17.68 -21.68
C SER A 410 -21.96 -16.19 -21.47
N LYS A 411 -20.94 -15.44 -21.03
CA LYS A 411 -21.05 -14.00 -20.73
C LYS A 411 -20.31 -13.11 -21.72
N ALA A 412 -19.31 -13.62 -22.42
CA ALA A 412 -18.59 -12.90 -23.45
C ALA A 412 -19.56 -12.46 -24.55
N LYS A 413 -19.41 -11.23 -25.06
CA LYS A 413 -20.17 -10.72 -26.21
C LYS A 413 -19.80 -11.45 -27.50
N SER A 414 -18.57 -11.92 -27.58
CA SER A 414 -18.06 -12.69 -28.72
C SER A 414 -18.27 -14.19 -28.48
N SER A 415 -18.65 -14.92 -29.53
CA SER A 415 -18.70 -16.37 -29.49
C SER A 415 -17.27 -16.93 -29.41
N ILE A 416 -17.01 -17.75 -28.39
CA ILE A 416 -15.70 -18.37 -28.16
C ILE A 416 -15.82 -19.88 -28.38
N GLU A 417 -15.02 -20.41 -29.30
CA GLU A 417 -14.87 -21.85 -29.50
C GLU A 417 -14.05 -22.44 -28.35
N ILE A 418 -14.74 -23.09 -27.41
CA ILE A 418 -14.15 -23.56 -26.14
C ILE A 418 -13.03 -24.59 -26.37
N ASP A 419 -13.15 -25.42 -27.41
CA ASP A 419 -12.14 -26.40 -27.82
C ASP A 419 -10.88 -25.78 -28.42
N LYS A 420 -10.91 -24.48 -28.73
CA LYS A 420 -9.77 -23.70 -29.22
C LYS A 420 -9.07 -22.88 -28.14
N VAL A 421 -9.54 -22.92 -26.89
CA VAL A 421 -8.90 -22.20 -25.79
C VAL A 421 -7.56 -22.86 -25.44
N ILE A 422 -6.50 -22.05 -25.46
CA ILE A 422 -5.13 -22.47 -25.13
C ILE A 422 -4.79 -22.04 -23.70
N PHE A 423 -5.09 -20.79 -23.36
CA PHE A 423 -4.83 -20.21 -22.04
C PHE A 423 -6.07 -19.55 -21.46
N TYR A 424 -6.22 -19.69 -20.15
CA TYR A 424 -7.22 -18.95 -19.40
C TYR A 424 -6.59 -18.37 -18.15
N PHE A 425 -6.77 -17.07 -17.96
CA PHE A 425 -6.46 -16.39 -16.72
C PHE A 425 -7.75 -15.95 -16.05
N ASP A 426 -7.98 -16.45 -14.84
CA ASP A 426 -9.20 -16.18 -14.07
C ASP A 426 -9.05 -14.87 -13.29
N GLU A 427 -9.67 -13.81 -13.79
CA GLU A 427 -9.77 -12.51 -13.11
C GLU A 427 -11.03 -12.45 -12.23
N THR A 428 -11.78 -13.55 -12.11
CA THR A 428 -13.01 -13.57 -11.33
C THR A 428 -12.69 -13.51 -9.84
N VAL A 429 -13.05 -12.40 -9.21
CA VAL A 429 -12.92 -12.18 -7.77
C VAL A 429 -13.58 -13.30 -6.94
N PHE A 430 -14.70 -13.85 -7.40
CA PHE A 430 -15.47 -14.90 -6.71
C PHE A 430 -15.33 -16.32 -7.29
N GLY A 431 -14.27 -16.59 -8.07
CA GLY A 431 -13.92 -17.94 -8.55
C GLY A 431 -14.94 -18.64 -9.44
N LYS A 432 -15.98 -17.92 -9.90
CA LYS A 432 -16.99 -18.42 -10.85
C LYS A 432 -16.40 -18.63 -12.25
N GLY A 433 -15.35 -17.88 -12.59
CA GLY A 433 -14.66 -17.98 -13.87
C GLY A 433 -15.33 -17.23 -15.00
N ASP A 434 -16.17 -16.22 -14.71
CA ASP A 434 -16.92 -15.45 -15.69
C ASP A 434 -16.23 -14.17 -16.15
N ASP A 435 -15.15 -13.75 -15.48
CA ASP A 435 -14.27 -12.65 -15.89
C ASP A 435 -12.82 -13.15 -15.96
N GLY A 436 -12.00 -12.54 -16.83
CA GLY A 436 -10.68 -13.05 -17.14
C GLY A 436 -10.16 -12.71 -18.52
N VAL A 437 -9.07 -13.39 -18.89
CA VAL A 437 -8.51 -13.36 -20.24
C VAL A 437 -8.50 -14.79 -20.78
N VAL A 438 -9.16 -14.99 -21.91
CA VAL A 438 -9.13 -16.23 -22.68
C VAL A 438 -8.31 -16.00 -23.93
N VAL A 439 -7.37 -16.90 -24.22
CA VAL A 439 -6.55 -16.86 -25.44
C VAL A 439 -6.78 -18.14 -26.22
N THR A 440 -7.17 -17.99 -27.49
CA THR A 440 -7.30 -19.08 -28.46
C THR A 440 -6.13 -19.07 -29.44
N ASP A 441 -6.17 -19.92 -30.47
CA ASP A 441 -5.20 -19.90 -31.57
C ASP A 441 -5.35 -18.69 -32.50
N GLN A 442 -6.43 -17.90 -32.37
CA GLN A 442 -6.70 -16.76 -33.25
C GLN A 442 -6.93 -15.44 -32.52
N HIS A 443 -7.48 -15.47 -31.30
CA HIS A 443 -7.94 -14.27 -30.62
C HIS A 443 -7.58 -14.28 -29.14
N LEU A 444 -7.36 -13.08 -28.62
CA LEU A 444 -7.38 -12.78 -27.20
C LEU A 444 -8.72 -12.12 -26.86
N TYR A 445 -9.41 -12.68 -25.87
CA TYR A 445 -10.65 -12.13 -25.32
C TYR A 445 -10.37 -11.67 -23.89
N ALA A 446 -10.53 -10.39 -23.61
CA ALA A 446 -10.41 -9.84 -22.27
C ALA A 446 -11.77 -9.32 -21.81
N ARG A 447 -12.26 -9.91 -20.72
CA ARG A 447 -13.46 -9.46 -20.01
C ARG A 447 -13.05 -9.17 -18.58
N ILE A 448 -12.71 -7.91 -18.32
CA ILE A 448 -12.27 -7.44 -17.00
C ILE A 448 -13.45 -6.76 -16.31
N PRO A 449 -13.67 -6.98 -15.00
CA PRO A 449 -14.77 -6.34 -14.28
C PRO A 449 -14.73 -4.81 -14.45
N LEU A 450 -15.89 -4.21 -14.77
CA LEU A 450 -16.07 -2.76 -14.94
C LEU A 450 -15.31 -2.12 -16.11
N GLU A 451 -14.69 -2.91 -16.99
CA GLU A 451 -14.06 -2.45 -18.23
C GLU A 451 -14.85 -2.88 -19.48
N SER A 452 -14.56 -2.28 -20.64
CA SER A 452 -15.10 -2.77 -21.91
C SER A 452 -14.47 -4.12 -22.25
N GLU A 453 -15.28 -5.03 -22.77
CA GLU A 453 -14.75 -6.28 -23.34
C GLU A 453 -13.92 -5.98 -24.58
N GLU A 454 -12.73 -6.58 -24.64
CA GLU A 454 -11.83 -6.50 -25.77
C GLU A 454 -11.73 -7.86 -26.46
N CYS A 455 -11.76 -7.85 -27.79
CA CYS A 455 -11.57 -9.02 -28.63
C CYS A 455 -10.53 -8.65 -29.69
N ILE A 456 -9.32 -9.20 -29.56
CA ILE A 456 -8.15 -8.77 -30.32
C ILE A 456 -7.62 -9.97 -31.11
N PRO A 457 -7.61 -9.92 -32.45
CA PRO A 457 -6.94 -10.92 -33.26
C PRO A 457 -5.45 -10.98 -32.91
N LEU A 458 -4.90 -12.19 -32.70
CA LEU A 458 -3.50 -12.36 -32.30
C LEU A 458 -2.54 -11.79 -33.36
N ASN A 459 -2.86 -11.92 -34.65
CA ASN A 459 -2.08 -11.35 -35.75
C ASN A 459 -2.10 -9.81 -35.82
N GLN A 460 -2.91 -9.14 -35.00
CA GLN A 460 -2.91 -7.69 -34.86
C GLN A 460 -2.07 -7.23 -33.67
N ILE A 461 -1.58 -8.13 -32.81
CA ILE A 461 -0.74 -7.78 -31.68
C ILE A 461 0.71 -7.75 -32.14
N GLU A 462 1.31 -6.56 -32.18
CA GLU A 462 2.71 -6.36 -32.55
C GLU A 462 3.65 -6.63 -31.37
N SER A 463 3.26 -6.18 -30.18
CA SER A 463 4.04 -6.44 -28.97
C SER A 463 3.19 -6.45 -27.71
N VAL A 464 3.69 -7.15 -26.70
CA VAL A 464 3.11 -7.23 -25.36
C VAL A 464 4.12 -6.64 -24.37
N ARG A 465 3.67 -5.76 -23.48
CA ARG A 465 4.51 -5.09 -22.48
C ARG A 465 3.84 -5.12 -21.10
N PRO A 466 4.60 -5.19 -20.01
CA PRO A 466 4.04 -4.95 -18.68
C PRO A 466 3.72 -3.46 -18.51
N GLY A 467 2.71 -3.14 -17.71
CA GLY A 467 2.37 -1.78 -17.33
C GLY A 467 1.82 -1.67 -15.90
N GLY A 468 1.57 -0.43 -15.46
CA GLY A 468 0.94 -0.12 -14.18
C GLY A 468 1.82 -0.41 -12.94
N PHE A 469 1.33 -0.01 -11.77
CA PHE A 469 1.99 -0.27 -10.48
C PHE A 469 2.13 -1.80 -10.27
N LEU A 470 3.35 -2.27 -9.96
CA LEU A 470 3.69 -3.67 -9.68
C LEU A 470 3.52 -4.69 -10.84
N GLY A 471 3.32 -4.26 -12.10
CA GLY A 471 3.25 -5.17 -13.25
C GLY A 471 1.92 -5.93 -13.38
N MET A 472 0.85 -5.39 -12.78
CA MET A 472 -0.51 -5.93 -12.81
C MET A 472 -1.35 -5.44 -13.99
N LYS A 473 -0.70 -4.99 -15.06
CA LYS A 473 -1.33 -4.56 -16.30
C LYS A 473 -0.56 -5.12 -17.48
N ILE A 474 -1.28 -5.64 -18.48
CA ILE A 474 -0.73 -6.05 -19.76
C ILE A 474 -1.10 -4.99 -20.77
N CYS A 475 -0.10 -4.41 -21.44
CA CYS A 475 -0.27 -3.46 -22.52
C CYS A 475 0.04 -4.15 -23.85
N LEU A 476 -0.90 -4.11 -24.79
CA LEU A 476 -0.78 -4.66 -26.14
C LEU A 476 -0.66 -3.50 -27.12
N SER A 477 0.41 -3.47 -27.91
CA SER A 477 0.51 -2.55 -29.04
C SER A 477 0.04 -3.28 -30.29
N LEU A 478 -0.90 -2.67 -31.00
CA LEU A 478 -1.52 -3.26 -32.18
C LEU A 478 -0.91 -2.70 -33.46
N THR A 479 -0.96 -3.48 -34.53
CA THR A 479 -0.42 -3.13 -35.86
C THR A 479 -1.10 -1.91 -36.51
N ASP A 480 -2.27 -1.51 -36.01
CA ASP A 480 -2.99 -0.30 -36.42
C ASP A 480 -2.56 0.96 -35.63
N GLY A 481 -1.58 0.83 -34.73
CA GLY A 481 -1.05 1.91 -33.90
C GLY A 481 -1.81 2.16 -32.59
N ARG A 482 -2.85 1.38 -32.27
CA ARG A 482 -3.55 1.47 -30.97
C ARG A 482 -2.80 0.72 -29.87
N ASP A 483 -2.86 1.25 -28.65
CA ASP A 483 -2.45 0.54 -27.45
C ASP A 483 -3.69 0.12 -26.64
N VAL A 484 -3.81 -1.19 -26.37
CA VAL A 484 -4.84 -1.76 -25.50
C VAL A 484 -4.24 -2.14 -24.16
N SER A 485 -4.98 -1.91 -23.09
CA SER A 485 -4.51 -2.01 -21.72
C SER A 485 -5.45 -2.90 -20.91
N ILE A 486 -4.97 -4.04 -20.45
CA ILE A 486 -5.75 -5.03 -19.69
C ILE A 486 -5.21 -5.06 -18.26
N LYS A 487 -6.03 -4.67 -17.28
CA LYS A 487 -5.64 -4.68 -15.86
C LYS A 487 -5.99 -6.03 -15.22
N LEU A 488 -5.02 -6.66 -14.57
CA LEU A 488 -5.14 -7.99 -13.95
C LEU A 488 -4.81 -7.91 -12.46
N THR A 489 -5.79 -8.07 -11.58
CA THR A 489 -5.67 -7.84 -10.14
C THR A 489 -5.55 -9.11 -9.32
N GLN A 490 -5.90 -10.28 -9.87
CA GLN A 490 -5.97 -11.51 -9.07
C GLN A 490 -4.60 -12.16 -8.77
N SER A 491 -3.57 -11.94 -9.60
CA SER A 491 -2.26 -12.58 -9.40
C SER A 491 -1.14 -11.93 -10.20
N LYS A 492 -0.25 -11.17 -9.54
CA LYS A 492 0.96 -10.59 -10.19
C LYS A 492 1.79 -11.64 -10.91
N SER A 493 2.00 -12.79 -10.28
CA SER A 493 2.82 -13.87 -10.85
C SER A 493 2.12 -14.60 -12.00
N GLY A 494 0.79 -14.66 -11.99
CA GLY A 494 -0.01 -15.22 -13.08
C GLY A 494 -0.15 -14.26 -14.26
N SER A 495 -0.26 -12.96 -14.03
CA SER A 495 -0.22 -11.93 -15.08
C SER A 495 1.10 -11.99 -15.86
N LYS A 496 2.23 -12.23 -15.17
CA LYS A 496 3.52 -12.47 -15.81
C LYS A 496 3.51 -13.70 -16.71
N LEU A 497 2.91 -14.81 -16.26
CA LEU A 497 2.80 -16.05 -17.04
C LEU A 497 1.91 -15.87 -18.26
N LEU A 498 0.75 -15.24 -18.11
CA LEU A 498 -0.15 -14.93 -19.21
C LEU A 498 0.53 -14.04 -20.26
N ARG A 499 1.28 -13.02 -19.82
CA ARG A 499 2.06 -12.17 -20.73
C ARG A 499 3.05 -12.99 -21.56
N GLN A 500 3.85 -13.84 -20.90
CA GLN A 500 4.82 -14.71 -21.59
C GLN A 500 4.13 -15.68 -22.56
N ALA A 501 2.95 -16.19 -22.19
CA ALA A 501 2.16 -17.08 -23.01
C ALA A 501 1.63 -16.39 -24.28
N ILE A 502 1.16 -15.13 -24.16
CA ILE A 502 0.74 -14.33 -25.31
C ILE A 502 1.94 -13.99 -26.19
N GLU A 503 3.08 -13.60 -25.62
CA GLU A 503 4.33 -13.33 -26.34
C GLU A 503 4.77 -14.55 -27.18
N GLN A 504 4.72 -15.76 -26.61
CA GLN A 504 5.02 -16.98 -27.36
C GLN A 504 4.00 -17.26 -28.47
N LEU A 505 2.72 -16.99 -28.24
CA LEU A 505 1.68 -17.24 -29.24
C LEU A 505 1.76 -16.29 -30.44
N ILE A 506 2.07 -15.00 -30.22
CA ILE A 506 2.18 -14.05 -31.34
C ILE A 506 3.37 -14.35 -32.26
N GLU A 507 4.40 -15.05 -31.77
CA GLU A 507 5.51 -15.55 -32.60
C GLU A 507 5.11 -16.75 -33.48
N LEU A 508 4.00 -17.42 -33.15
CA LEU A 508 3.52 -18.64 -33.83
C LEU A 508 2.40 -18.38 -34.85
N VAL A 509 1.83 -17.17 -34.89
CA VAL A 509 0.60 -16.81 -35.65
C VAL A 509 0.88 -15.91 -36.85
#